data_AF-A0AB34YA30-F1
#
_entry.id   AF-A0AB34YA30-F1
#
_cell.length_a   1.000
_cell.length_b   1.000
_cell.length_c   1.000
_cell.angle_alpha   90.00
_cell.angle_beta   90.00
_cell.angle_gamma   90.00
#
_symmetry.space_group_name_H-M   'P 1'
#
loop_
_entity.id
_entity.type
_entity.pdbx_description
1 polymer ?
#
loop_
_entity_poly.entity_id
_entity_poly.type
_entity_poly.pdbx_seq_one_letter_code
_entity_poly.pdbx_strand_id
1 'polypeptide(L)' 'MRLLLTVLAFATTCSLALAAAPEGQKLSDIISKIEQSADFAYVDEVDWNDRGYYEIEYLMKNGAKVEIKIDPKTGETIK' A
#
# COMPACT_ATOMS: atom_id res chain seq x y z
N MET A 1 65.70 10.54 0.06
CA MET A 1 65.09 10.83 1.37
C MET A 1 63.89 11.73 1.15
N ARG A 2 62.77 11.44 1.84
CA ARG A 2 61.43 12.06 1.77
C ARG A 2 60.49 11.39 0.76
N LEU A 3 59.84 10.31 1.17
CA LEU A 3 58.62 10.24 2.01
C LEU A 3 57.42 10.09 1.07
N LEU A 4 56.93 8.86 0.89
CA LEU A 4 55.90 8.22 1.70
C LEU A 4 54.50 8.84 1.50
N LEU A 5 53.57 7.92 1.21
CA LEU A 5 52.12 8.00 1.37
C LEU A 5 51.34 8.84 0.36
N THR A 6 50.79 8.16 -0.64
CA THR A 6 49.54 8.55 -1.29
C THR A 6 48.63 7.33 -1.40
N VAL A 7 48.23 6.78 -0.25
CA VAL A 7 47.09 5.87 -0.16
C VAL A 7 46.00 6.63 0.60
N LEU A 8 45.30 7.50 -0.13
CA LEU A 8 44.13 8.20 0.39
C LEU A 8 42.95 7.21 0.30
N ALA A 9 42.50 6.78 1.46
CA ALA A 9 41.46 5.80 1.68
C ALA A 9 40.18 6.12 0.89
N PHE A 10 39.88 5.30 -0.12
CA PHE A 10 38.58 5.27 -0.79
C PHE A 10 37.63 4.36 0.00
N ALA A 11 37.28 4.78 1.22
CA ALA A 11 36.26 4.13 2.04
C ALA A 11 35.11 5.12 2.31
N THR A 12 34.62 5.75 1.25
CA THR A 12 33.42 6.58 1.27
C THR A 12 32.19 5.69 1.36
N THR A 13 31.77 5.45 2.60
CA THR A 13 30.37 5.34 3.06
C THR A 13 29.34 5.00 1.97
N CYS A 14 29.05 3.70 1.82
CA CYS A 14 27.76 3.29 1.26
C CYS A 14 26.68 3.66 2.28
N SER A 15 26.15 4.88 2.19
CA SER A 15 24.98 5.28 2.94
C SER A 15 23.84 4.38 2.50
N LEU A 16 23.37 3.50 3.38
CA LEU A 16 22.17 2.70 3.14
C LEU A 16 21.00 3.67 3.01
N ALA A 17 20.62 3.99 1.77
CA ALA A 17 19.39 4.70 1.47
C ALA A 17 18.22 3.75 1.77
N LEU A 18 17.81 3.70 3.03
CA LEU A 18 16.60 2.98 3.42
C LEU A 18 15.41 3.83 2.98
N ALA A 19 14.61 3.30 2.06
CA ALA A 19 13.36 3.95 1.67
C ALA A 19 12.48 4.12 2.93
N ALA A 20 11.76 5.24 2.99
CA ALA A 20 10.73 5.42 4.00
C ALA A 20 9.72 4.27 3.93
N ALA A 21 9.13 3.92 5.07
CA ALA A 21 8.03 2.95 5.07
C ALA A 21 6.91 3.44 4.14
N PRO A 22 6.29 2.55 3.36
CA PRO A 22 5.15 2.93 2.55
C PRO A 22 4.04 3.49 3.44
N GLU A 23 3.46 4.61 3.01
CA GLU A 23 2.28 5.18 3.65
C GLU A 23 1.04 4.37 3.23
N GLY A 24 0.06 4.26 4.14
CA GLY A 24 -1.22 3.60 3.85
C GLY A 24 -1.48 2.35 4.68
N GLN A 25 -2.76 1.97 4.79
CA GLN A 25 -3.13 0.65 5.28
C GLN A 25 -2.82 -0.40 4.21
N LYS A 26 -2.51 -1.62 4.66
CA LYS A 26 -2.38 -2.73 3.72
C LYS A 26 -3.72 -2.99 3.08
N LEU A 27 -3.74 -3.21 1.76
CA LEU A 27 -4.97 -3.57 1.06
C LEU A 27 -5.61 -4.82 1.67
N SER A 28 -4.82 -5.80 2.10
CA SER A 28 -5.32 -6.99 2.81
C SER A 28 -6.16 -6.64 4.03
N ASP A 29 -5.74 -5.63 4.80
CA ASP A 29 -6.44 -5.24 6.03
C ASP A 29 -7.76 -4.53 5.70
N ILE A 30 -7.78 -3.75 4.62
CA ILE A 30 -9.00 -3.12 4.09
C ILE A 30 -9.98 -4.19 3.61
N ILE A 31 -9.52 -5.15 2.81
CA ILE A 31 -10.35 -6.24 2.29
C ILE A 31 -10.88 -7.11 3.43
N SER A 32 -10.05 -7.45 4.42
CA SER A 32 -10.49 -8.23 5.58
C SER A 32 -11.60 -7.55 6.39
N LYS A 33 -11.66 -6.21 6.44
CA LYS A 33 -12.79 -5.49 7.05
C LYS A 33 -14.09 -5.70 6.27
N ILE A 34 -14.04 -5.73 4.94
CA ILE A 34 -15.20 -5.98 4.06
C ILE A 34 -15.67 -7.42 4.21
N GLU A 35 -14.74 -8.38 4.21
CA GLU A 35 -15.01 -9.82 4.35
C GLU A 35 -15.69 -10.20 5.68
N GLN A 36 -15.52 -9.37 6.72
CA GLN A 36 -16.18 -9.56 8.02
C GLN A 36 -17.67 -9.18 8.02
N SER A 37 -18.19 -8.58 6.95
CA SER A 37 -19.62 -8.27 6.83
C SER A 37 -20.47 -9.53 6.71
N ALA A 38 -21.57 -9.61 7.46
CA ALA A 38 -22.40 -10.82 7.56
C ALA A 38 -22.94 -11.32 6.21
N ASP A 39 -23.21 -10.39 5.29
CA ASP A 39 -23.79 -10.67 3.97
C ASP A 39 -22.76 -10.73 2.85
N PHE A 40 -21.47 -10.60 3.14
CA PHE A 40 -20.40 -10.71 2.14
C PHE A 40 -20.37 -12.09 1.46
N ALA A 41 -20.17 -12.11 0.14
CA ALA A 41 -19.93 -13.33 -0.63
C ALA A 41 -18.49 -13.40 -1.14
N TYR A 42 -18.08 -12.47 -2.00
CA TYR A 42 -16.70 -12.39 -2.53
C TYR A 42 -16.40 -10.99 -3.08
N VAL A 43 -15.11 -10.65 -3.16
CA VAL A 43 -14.62 -9.47 -3.88
C VAL A 43 -14.57 -9.78 -5.38
N ASP A 44 -15.13 -8.90 -6.19
CA ASP A 44 -15.16 -9.00 -7.66
C ASP A 44 -13.93 -8.32 -8.25
N GLU A 45 -13.71 -7.05 -7.88
CA GLU A 45 -12.62 -6.22 -8.39
C GLU A 45 -12.10 -5.24 -7.34
N VAL A 46 -10.80 -4.93 -7.44
CA VAL A 46 -10.15 -3.83 -6.71
C VAL A 46 -9.31 -3.07 -7.72
N ASP A 47 -9.66 -1.82 -7.97
CA ASP A 47 -8.93 -0.94 -8.89
C ASP A 47 -8.36 0.29 -8.18
N TRP A 48 -7.23 0.79 -8.71
CA TRP A 48 -6.63 2.04 -8.26
C TRP A 48 -7.11 3.19 -9.14
N ASN A 49 -7.87 4.10 -8.55
CA ASN A 49 -8.32 5.28 -9.25
C ASN A 49 -7.21 6.34 -9.35
N ASP A 50 -7.12 7.01 -10.50
CA ASP A 50 -6.14 8.07 -10.76
C ASP A 50 -6.26 9.29 -9.82
N ARG A 51 -7.41 9.43 -9.13
CA ARG A 51 -7.64 10.43 -8.09
C ARG A 51 -7.16 10.03 -6.70
N GLY A 52 -6.57 8.86 -6.53
CA GLY A 52 -5.88 8.47 -5.30
C GLY A 52 -6.72 7.69 -4.29
N TYR A 53 -7.68 6.89 -4.75
CA TYR A 53 -8.50 6.01 -3.91
C TYR A 53 -8.62 4.61 -4.53
N TYR A 54 -8.96 3.62 -3.71
CA TYR A 54 -9.37 2.32 -4.23
C TYR A 54 -10.86 2.34 -4.59
N GLU A 55 -11.20 1.79 -5.74
CA GLU A 55 -12.57 1.41 -6.09
C GLU A 55 -12.70 -0.10 -5.87
N ILE A 56 -13.57 -0.50 -4.95
CA ILE A 56 -13.73 -1.90 -4.55
C ILE A 56 -15.14 -2.33 -4.87
N GLU A 57 -15.24 -3.38 -5.68
CA GLU A 57 -16.48 -4.02 -6.05
C GLU A 57 -16.58 -5.39 -5.38
N TYR A 58 -17.68 -5.65 -4.69
CA TYR A 58 -17.94 -6.95 -4.07
C TYR A 58 -19.39 -7.35 -4.17
N LEU A 59 -19.63 -8.67 -4.11
CA LEU A 59 -20.97 -9.22 -4.10
C LEU A 59 -21.39 -9.65 -2.71
N MET A 60 -22.68 -9.49 -2.45
CA MET A 60 -23.37 -10.02 -1.28
C MET A 60 -23.97 -11.39 -1.58
N LYS A 61 -24.31 -12.15 -0.54
CA LYS A 61 -24.94 -13.49 -0.62
C LYS A 61 -26.26 -13.51 -1.37
N ASN A 62 -26.97 -12.38 -1.42
CA ASN A 62 -28.21 -12.21 -2.18
C ASN A 62 -27.97 -11.86 -3.66
N GLY A 63 -26.72 -11.77 -4.11
CA GLY A 63 -26.32 -11.40 -5.47
C GLY A 63 -26.25 -9.90 -5.74
N ALA A 64 -26.49 -9.04 -4.74
CA ALA A 64 -26.32 -7.60 -4.90
C ALA A 64 -24.83 -7.25 -5.05
N LYS A 65 -24.52 -6.39 -6.03
CA LYS A 65 -23.19 -5.80 -6.22
C LYS A 65 -23.11 -4.49 -5.45
N VAL A 66 -22.00 -4.29 -4.73
CA VAL A 66 -21.68 -3.06 -4.02
C VAL A 66 -20.35 -2.54 -4.53
N GLU A 67 -20.34 -1.26 -4.85
CA GLU A 67 -19.15 -0.50 -5.24
C GLU A 67 -18.89 0.56 -4.15
N ILE A 68 -17.67 0.58 -3.61
CA ILE A 68 -17.25 1.55 -2.61
C ILE A 68 -15.90 2.17 -2.98
N LYS A 69 -15.72 3.43 -2.59
CA LYS A 69 -14.46 4.15 -2.73
C LYS A 69 -13.78 4.24 -1.38
N ILE A 70 -12.52 3.82 -1.28
CA ILE A 70 -11.76 3.77 -0.02
C ILE A 70 -10.53 4.66 -0.08
N ASP A 71 -10.34 5.50 0.95
CA ASP A 71 -9.09 6.20 1.19
C ASP A 71 -8.01 5.18 1.62
N PRO A 72 -6.89 5.06 0.89
CA PRO A 72 -5.84 4.08 1.18
C PRO A 72 -5.08 4.35 2.48
N LYS A 73 -5.11 5.59 2.99
CA LYS A 73 -4.44 5.99 4.24
C LYS A 73 -5.27 5.62 5.46
N THR A 74 -6.57 5.86 5.39
CA THR A 74 -7.48 5.67 6.53
C THR A 74 -8.24 4.34 6.48
N GLY A 75 -8.35 3.72 5.31
CA GLY A 75 -9.17 2.53 5.10
C GLY A 75 -10.67 2.79 5.22
N GLU A 76 -11.08 4.07 5.21
CA GLU A 76 -12.47 4.50 5.36
C GLU A 76 -13.10 4.82 4.01
N THR A 77 -14.43 4.72 3.94
CA THR A 77 -15.18 5.06 2.74
C THR A 77 -15.19 6.56 2.48
N ILE A 78 -14.97 6.96 1.23
CA ILE A 78 -15.07 8.35 0.77
C ILE A 78 -16.35 8.55 -0.05
N LYS A 79 -16.88 9.77 -0.05
CA LYS A 79 -18.10 10.17 -0.76
C LYS A 79 -17.82 10.68 -2.17
#